data_AF-A0AAU1LYT5-F1
#
_entry.id   AF-A0AAU1LYT5-F1
#
_cell.length_a   1.000
_cell.length_b   1.000
_cell.length_c   1.000
_cell.angle_alpha   90.00
_cell.angle_beta   90.00
_cell.angle_gamma   90.00
#
_symmetry.space_group_name_H-M   'P 1'
#
loop_
_entity.id
_entity.type
_entity.pdbx_description
1 polymer ?
#
loop_
_entity_poly.entity_id
_entity_poly.type
_entity_poly.pdbx_seq_one_letter_code
_entity_poly.pdbx_strand_id
1 'polypeptide(L)'
;MTSPSGTPDHEPETTAEAGPAGGGPAPSVAQGGPSAVLKGRPGFREPPEDYVKAAKVAPDHWLSVIDRHWSGDEGEPPPSWASLGRWRSDEHGEIVEWEANAEYRPSPDAHGWAPPVGPVDAAVQLVATGYASQDLFALMLADAEVAVCVDGDGGLAVTDAEDGTEAVPVFSTSPELEQDKLPPHEVMFVPDLLDRLPEGKEVLFLSSSAPVGQLVTADVLRAGKAELERYAALEDSDAWPSDPAPAGGAPESGADFWGTGPADGRPGFMTAGQLPGPEGAVEGSGTGPEATEDREGRGAAEDS
;
A
#
# COMPACT_ATOMS: atom_id res chain seq x y z
N MET A 1 7.55 -85.85 26.56
CA MET A 1 7.46 -85.76 28.03
C MET A 1 7.72 -84.31 28.37
N THR A 2 6.88 -83.50 28.99
CA THR A 2 5.49 -83.55 29.48
C THR A 2 5.23 -82.09 29.90
N SER A 3 4.08 -81.53 29.50
CA SER A 3 3.55 -80.23 30.00
C SER A 3 3.28 -80.29 31.53
N PRO A 4 2.94 -79.17 32.19
CA PRO A 4 1.54 -78.69 32.22
C PRO A 4 1.41 -77.15 32.08
N SER A 5 0.48 -76.59 31.29
CA SER A 5 -0.98 -76.40 31.52
C SER A 5 -1.35 -75.45 32.66
N GLY A 6 -2.05 -74.36 32.31
CA GLY A 6 -2.84 -73.52 33.22
C GLY A 6 -3.32 -72.21 32.59
N THR A 7 -4.48 -72.23 31.93
CA THR A 7 -5.34 -71.05 31.65
C THR A 7 -6.49 -71.06 32.66
N PRO A 8 -7.06 -69.91 33.02
CA PRO A 8 -8.42 -69.64 32.54
C PRO A 8 -8.67 -68.18 32.11
N ASP A 9 -9.67 -68.05 31.24
CA ASP A 9 -10.38 -66.87 30.77
C ASP A 9 -10.70 -65.80 31.82
N HIS A 10 -10.66 -64.54 31.39
CA HIS A 10 -11.73 -63.56 31.62
C HIS A 10 -11.57 -62.33 30.71
N GLU A 11 -12.44 -62.19 29.71
CA GLU A 11 -12.95 -60.86 29.33
C GLU A 11 -13.93 -60.39 30.41
N PRO A 12 -14.03 -59.08 30.62
CA PRO A 12 -15.26 -58.44 30.19
C PRO A 12 -15.06 -57.10 29.47
N GLU A 13 -15.87 -56.95 28.43
CA GLU A 13 -16.68 -55.79 28.06
C GLU A 13 -16.13 -54.36 28.21
N THR A 14 -16.13 -53.72 27.04
CA THR A 14 -16.24 -52.29 26.76
C THR A 14 -16.75 -51.41 27.91
N THR A 15 -16.02 -50.34 28.19
CA THR A 15 -16.60 -49.07 28.64
C THR A 15 -15.90 -47.98 27.86
N ALA A 16 -16.65 -47.41 26.92
CA ALA A 16 -16.29 -46.20 26.22
C ALA A 16 -16.15 -45.06 27.23
N GLU A 17 -14.97 -44.47 27.31
CA GLU A 17 -14.81 -43.14 27.89
C GLU A 17 -14.35 -42.20 26.77
N ALA A 18 -15.21 -41.24 26.48
CA ALA A 18 -15.08 -40.27 25.42
C ALA A 18 -13.83 -39.41 25.62
N GLY A 19 -12.82 -39.62 24.77
CA GLY A 19 -11.77 -38.62 24.57
C GLY A 19 -12.35 -37.37 23.93
N PRO A 20 -11.87 -36.16 24.30
CA PRO A 20 -12.39 -34.94 23.71
C PRO A 20 -12.07 -34.93 22.21
N ALA A 21 -13.13 -34.75 21.42
CA ALA A 21 -13.06 -34.47 20.00
C ALA A 21 -12.40 -33.10 19.75
N GLY A 22 -11.60 -33.02 18.69
CA GLY A 22 -11.22 -31.74 18.08
C GLY A 22 -9.73 -31.52 17.84
N GLY A 23 -9.06 -32.46 17.19
CA GLY A 23 -7.71 -32.24 16.66
C GLY A 23 -7.58 -33.00 15.35
N GLY A 24 -8.05 -32.41 14.25
CA GLY A 24 -7.76 -32.95 12.93
C GLY A 24 -6.24 -33.06 12.75
N PRO A 25 -5.72 -34.13 12.12
CA PRO A 25 -4.28 -34.27 11.93
C PRO A 25 -3.80 -33.12 11.04
N ALA A 26 -2.96 -32.24 11.60
CA ALA A 26 -2.23 -31.28 10.79
C ALA A 26 -1.53 -32.05 9.65
N PRO A 27 -1.63 -31.58 8.40
CA PRO A 27 -1.05 -32.30 7.27
C PRO A 27 0.44 -32.52 7.54
N SER A 28 0.84 -33.80 7.60
CA SER A 28 2.22 -34.17 7.89
C SER A 28 3.16 -33.90 6.70
N VAL A 29 2.59 -33.56 5.54
CA VAL A 29 3.28 -33.31 4.28
C VAL A 29 2.76 -31.99 3.69
N ALA A 30 3.68 -31.12 3.28
CA ALA A 30 3.40 -29.90 2.54
C ALA A 30 2.72 -30.22 1.20
N GLN A 31 1.70 -29.46 0.83
CA GLN A 31 0.99 -29.63 -0.45
C GLN A 31 1.54 -28.71 -1.57
N GLY A 32 2.25 -27.66 -1.20
CA GLY A 32 2.86 -26.71 -2.11
C GLY A 32 4.10 -27.27 -2.81
N GLY A 33 4.79 -26.38 -3.53
CA GLY A 33 6.02 -26.67 -4.22
C GLY A 33 7.22 -26.92 -3.29
N PRO A 34 8.44 -27.04 -3.86
CA PRO A 34 9.64 -27.40 -3.12
C PRO A 34 10.06 -26.36 -2.06
N SER A 35 9.57 -25.12 -2.14
CA SER A 35 9.81 -24.04 -1.17
C SER A 35 8.77 -24.00 -0.04
N ALA A 36 7.83 -24.96 0.00
CA ALA A 36 6.77 -24.97 0.98
C ALA A 36 7.23 -25.44 2.37
N VAL A 37 6.76 -24.72 3.38
CA VAL A 37 7.11 -24.90 4.79
C VAL A 37 5.83 -25.00 5.61
N LEU A 38 5.70 -26.07 6.39
CA LEU A 38 4.57 -26.26 7.30
C LEU A 38 4.68 -25.35 8.53
N LYS A 39 3.53 -24.95 9.08
CA LYS A 39 3.45 -24.19 10.33
C LYS A 39 4.22 -24.87 11.46
N GLY A 40 4.97 -24.08 12.23
CA GLY A 40 5.84 -24.57 13.31
C GLY A 40 7.21 -25.10 12.85
N ARG A 41 7.52 -25.07 11.55
CA ARG A 41 8.86 -25.35 11.03
C ARG A 41 9.66 -24.06 10.82
N PRO A 42 11.01 -24.11 10.91
CA PRO A 42 11.84 -22.96 10.57
C PRO A 42 11.59 -22.49 9.14
N GLY A 43 11.47 -21.18 8.93
CA GLY A 43 11.14 -20.59 7.63
C GLY A 43 9.64 -20.42 7.37
N PHE A 44 8.77 -20.91 8.25
CA PHE A 44 7.35 -20.54 8.21
C PHE A 44 7.19 -19.07 8.54
N ARG A 45 6.44 -18.35 7.71
CA ARG A 45 6.10 -16.94 7.93
C ARG A 45 4.74 -16.85 8.60
N GLU A 46 4.66 -16.20 9.76
CA GLU A 46 3.39 -15.96 10.43
C GLU A 46 2.53 -14.96 9.63
N PRO A 47 1.27 -15.31 9.32
CA PRO A 47 0.37 -14.45 8.58
C PRO A 47 -0.15 -13.28 9.43
N PRO A 48 -0.29 -12.06 8.87
CA PRO A 48 -1.05 -10.99 9.49
C PRO A 48 -2.51 -11.39 9.75
N GLU A 49 -3.17 -10.73 10.69
CA GLU A 49 -4.56 -11.06 11.09
C GLU A 49 -5.56 -11.06 9.93
N ASP A 50 -5.40 -10.16 8.97
CA ASP A 50 -6.32 -10.07 7.84
C ASP A 50 -6.23 -11.27 6.90
N TYR A 51 -5.04 -11.88 6.76
CA TYR A 51 -4.88 -13.14 6.04
C TYR A 51 -5.49 -14.31 6.82
N VAL A 52 -5.41 -14.30 8.15
CA VAL A 52 -6.08 -15.30 9.00
C VAL A 52 -7.60 -15.21 8.84
N LYS A 53 -8.18 -14.00 8.84
CA LYS A 53 -9.61 -13.79 8.59
C LYS A 53 -10.00 -14.22 7.18
N ALA A 54 -9.18 -13.91 6.17
CA ALA A 54 -9.41 -14.33 4.79
C ALA A 54 -9.38 -15.86 4.63
N ALA A 55 -8.46 -16.55 5.32
CA ALA A 55 -8.38 -18.00 5.32
C ALA A 55 -9.66 -18.65 5.88
N LYS A 56 -10.30 -18.02 6.88
CA LYS A 56 -11.56 -18.50 7.46
C LYS A 56 -12.75 -18.47 6.50
N VAL A 57 -12.74 -17.55 5.54
CA VAL A 57 -13.79 -17.47 4.50
C VAL A 57 -13.43 -18.26 3.24
N ALA A 58 -12.18 -18.71 3.12
CA ALA A 58 -11.65 -19.47 1.99
C ALA A 58 -10.90 -20.72 2.49
N PRO A 59 -11.61 -21.78 2.94
CA PRO A 59 -10.98 -23.05 3.30
C PRO A 59 -10.39 -23.74 2.06
N ASP A 60 -9.36 -24.57 2.28
CA ASP A 60 -8.60 -25.26 1.23
C ASP A 60 -8.14 -24.35 0.08
N HIS A 61 -7.71 -23.13 0.43
CA HIS A 61 -7.36 -22.09 -0.53
C HIS A 61 -5.92 -21.58 -0.36
N TRP A 62 -5.36 -21.06 -1.45
CA TRP A 62 -4.07 -20.39 -1.45
C TRP A 62 -4.26 -18.86 -1.41
N LEU A 63 -3.71 -18.22 -0.40
CA LEU A 63 -3.75 -16.77 -0.21
C LEU A 63 -2.40 -16.17 -0.57
N SER A 64 -2.33 -15.49 -1.71
CA SER A 64 -1.10 -14.88 -2.22
C SER A 64 -0.79 -13.56 -1.53
N VAL A 65 0.49 -13.32 -1.28
CA VAL A 65 1.01 -12.07 -0.75
C VAL A 65 1.61 -11.28 -1.89
N ILE A 66 1.00 -10.14 -2.20
CA ILE A 66 1.45 -9.25 -3.27
C ILE A 66 2.31 -8.15 -2.65
N ASP A 67 3.41 -7.80 -3.31
CA ASP A 67 4.24 -6.68 -2.90
C ASP A 67 3.45 -5.37 -3.03
N ARG A 68 3.53 -4.51 -2.01
CA ARG A 68 2.80 -3.25 -1.93
C ARG A 68 3.19 -2.23 -3.01
N HIS A 69 4.39 -2.36 -3.57
CA HIS A 69 4.88 -1.47 -4.62
C HIS A 69 4.40 -1.88 -6.00
N TRP A 70 3.82 -3.08 -6.16
CA TRP A 70 3.19 -3.44 -7.41
C TRP A 70 1.85 -2.70 -7.54
N SER A 71 1.71 -1.94 -8.62
CA SER A 71 0.44 -1.37 -9.07
C SER A 71 0.14 -1.87 -10.47
N GLY A 72 -0.99 -2.56 -10.65
CA GLY A 72 -1.54 -2.92 -11.96
C GLY A 72 -2.87 -2.22 -12.20
N ASP A 73 -3.37 -2.33 -13.43
CA ASP A 73 -4.68 -1.79 -13.78
C ASP A 73 -5.80 -2.54 -13.03
N GLU A 74 -6.96 -1.90 -12.91
CA GLU A 74 -8.11 -2.51 -12.23
C GLU A 74 -8.49 -3.85 -12.89
N GLY A 75 -8.46 -4.93 -12.10
CA GLY A 75 -8.77 -6.28 -12.57
C GLY A 75 -7.60 -7.00 -13.24
N GLU A 76 -6.44 -6.37 -13.41
CA GLU A 76 -5.23 -7.06 -13.85
C GLU A 76 -4.69 -7.93 -12.70
N PRO A 77 -4.47 -9.24 -12.92
CA PRO A 77 -3.86 -10.07 -11.90
C PRO A 77 -2.37 -9.70 -11.74
N PRO A 78 -1.84 -9.68 -10.51
CA PRO A 78 -0.41 -9.49 -10.29
C PRO A 78 0.41 -10.52 -11.06
N PRO A 79 1.48 -10.09 -11.76
CA PRO A 79 2.40 -11.03 -12.39
C PRO A 79 3.11 -11.86 -11.31
N SER A 80 3.59 -13.05 -11.67
CA SER A 80 4.18 -13.98 -10.70
C SER A 80 5.32 -13.35 -9.91
N TRP A 81 6.17 -12.53 -10.54
CA TRP A 81 7.30 -11.88 -9.89
C TRP A 81 6.92 -10.83 -8.83
N ALA A 82 5.67 -10.33 -8.83
CA ALA A 82 5.18 -9.35 -7.86
C ALA A 82 4.65 -10.00 -6.57
N SER A 83 4.50 -11.33 -6.56
CA SER A 83 4.08 -12.06 -5.37
C SER A 83 5.28 -12.57 -4.59
N LEU A 84 5.31 -12.25 -3.30
CA LEU A 84 6.31 -12.70 -2.35
C LEU A 84 6.21 -14.21 -2.04
N GLY A 85 5.01 -14.76 -2.17
CA GLY A 85 4.67 -16.12 -1.81
C GLY A 85 3.20 -16.24 -1.42
N ARG A 86 2.82 -17.38 -0.86
CA ARG A 86 1.42 -17.68 -0.55
C ARG A 86 1.28 -18.56 0.68
N TRP A 87 0.22 -18.31 1.44
CA TRP A 87 -0.23 -19.19 2.51
C TRP A 87 -1.27 -20.17 2.01
N ARG A 88 -1.32 -21.38 2.57
CA ARG A 88 -2.42 -22.33 2.35
C ARG A 88 -3.28 -22.44 3.60
N SER A 89 -4.59 -22.33 3.43
CA SER A 89 -5.57 -22.73 4.42
C SER A 89 -5.95 -24.21 4.27
N ASP A 90 -6.33 -24.86 5.38
CA ASP A 90 -6.94 -26.19 5.36
C ASP A 90 -8.48 -26.12 5.26
N GLU A 91 -9.13 -27.29 5.36
CA GLU A 91 -10.59 -27.44 5.30
C GLU A 91 -11.35 -26.65 6.39
N HIS A 92 -10.67 -26.26 7.48
CA HIS A 92 -11.20 -25.45 8.58
C HIS A 92 -10.85 -23.96 8.45
N GLY A 93 -10.22 -23.57 7.34
CA GLY A 93 -9.73 -22.21 7.11
C GLY A 93 -8.57 -21.82 8.03
N GLU A 94 -7.83 -22.79 8.58
CA GLU A 94 -6.60 -22.53 9.34
C GLU A 94 -5.40 -22.46 8.41
N ILE A 95 -4.54 -21.45 8.56
CA ILE A 95 -3.30 -21.37 7.79
C ILE A 95 -2.31 -22.40 8.32
N VAL A 96 -1.94 -23.34 7.46
CA VAL A 96 -1.10 -24.51 7.80
C VAL A 96 0.24 -24.53 7.09
N GLU A 97 0.41 -23.73 6.03
CA GLU A 97 1.54 -23.83 5.12
C GLU A 97 1.90 -22.47 4.51
N TRP A 98 3.19 -22.21 4.33
CA TRP A 98 3.75 -21.05 3.63
C TRP A 98 4.63 -21.54 2.49
N GLU A 99 4.43 -21.02 1.29
CA GLU A 99 5.27 -21.28 0.13
C GLU A 99 5.88 -19.97 -0.37
N ALA A 100 7.21 -19.86 -0.26
CA ALA A 100 7.93 -18.72 -0.81
C ALA A 100 7.98 -18.81 -2.35
N ASN A 101 7.77 -17.68 -3.03
CA ASN A 101 7.87 -17.63 -4.47
C ASN A 101 9.32 -17.40 -4.91
N ALA A 102 9.88 -18.32 -5.69
CA ALA A 102 11.24 -18.21 -6.21
C ALA A 102 11.39 -17.16 -7.34
N GLU A 103 10.29 -16.79 -7.99
CA GLU A 103 10.28 -15.77 -9.05
C GLU A 103 10.13 -14.33 -8.52
N TYR A 104 9.93 -14.20 -7.20
CA TYR A 104 9.71 -12.91 -6.56
C TYR A 104 10.86 -11.93 -6.81
N ARG A 105 10.53 -10.72 -7.26
CA ARG A 105 11.46 -9.59 -7.39
C ARG A 105 11.25 -8.65 -6.21
N PRO A 106 12.22 -8.54 -5.28
CA PRO A 106 12.04 -7.69 -4.10
C PRO A 106 11.89 -6.22 -4.45
N SER A 107 10.90 -5.56 -3.84
CA SER A 107 10.75 -4.11 -3.89
C SER A 107 11.76 -3.39 -2.96
N PRO A 108 11.85 -2.05 -2.98
CA PRO A 108 12.79 -1.31 -2.14
C PRO A 108 12.73 -1.65 -0.65
N ASP A 109 11.53 -1.77 -0.06
CA ASP A 109 11.41 -2.14 1.36
C ASP A 109 11.81 -3.58 1.62
N ALA A 110 11.54 -4.47 0.67
CA ALA A 110 11.91 -5.88 0.79
C ALA A 110 13.43 -6.05 0.73
N HIS A 111 14.14 -5.13 0.06
CA HIS A 111 15.59 -4.98 0.15
C HIS A 111 16.08 -4.32 1.45
N GLY A 112 15.17 -3.76 2.25
CA GLY A 112 15.50 -3.05 3.49
C GLY A 112 16.13 -1.67 3.27
N TRP A 113 15.88 -1.05 2.12
CA TRP A 113 16.34 0.31 1.85
C TRP A 113 15.63 1.32 2.75
N ALA A 114 16.26 2.46 2.99
CA ALA A 114 15.62 3.52 3.76
C ALA A 114 14.47 4.15 2.94
N PRO A 115 13.46 4.73 3.62
CA PRO A 115 12.43 5.50 2.93
C PRO A 115 13.04 6.57 2.02
N PRO A 116 12.50 6.78 0.82
CA PRO A 116 13.03 7.78 -0.11
C PRO A 116 12.91 9.18 0.47
N VAL A 117 13.91 10.03 0.22
CA VAL A 117 13.96 11.41 0.75
C VAL A 117 13.23 12.43 -0.14
N GLY A 118 12.70 12.00 -1.28
CA GLY A 118 11.94 12.85 -2.20
C GLY A 118 11.38 12.08 -3.40
N PRO A 119 10.60 12.73 -4.29
CA PRO A 119 9.94 12.07 -5.41
C PRO A 119 10.91 11.41 -6.41
N VAL A 120 12.03 12.09 -6.72
CA VAL A 120 13.06 11.56 -7.63
C VAL A 120 13.78 10.36 -7.01
N ASP A 121 14.06 10.45 -5.71
CA ASP A 121 14.67 9.37 -4.95
C ASP A 121 13.74 8.14 -4.86
N ALA A 122 12.43 8.36 -4.70
CA ALA A 122 11.43 7.29 -4.76
C ALA A 122 11.40 6.64 -6.15
N ALA A 123 11.40 7.45 -7.21
CA ALA A 123 11.39 6.95 -8.58
C ALA A 123 12.65 6.13 -8.91
N VAL A 124 13.84 6.56 -8.51
CA VAL A 124 15.07 5.78 -8.78
C VAL A 124 15.07 4.44 -8.06
N GLN A 125 14.57 4.37 -6.82
CA GLN A 125 14.47 3.11 -6.09
C GLN A 125 13.53 2.12 -6.79
N LEU A 126 12.39 2.60 -7.28
CA LEU A 126 11.42 1.77 -8.02
C LEU A 126 12.00 1.30 -9.37
N VAL A 127 12.71 2.17 -10.09
CA VAL A 127 13.39 1.77 -11.34
C VAL A 127 14.45 0.72 -11.07
N ALA A 128 15.29 0.90 -10.04
CA ALA A 128 16.35 -0.03 -9.69
C ALA A 128 15.84 -1.43 -9.31
N THR A 129 14.62 -1.52 -8.80
CA THR A 129 13.96 -2.79 -8.44
C THR A 129 13.03 -3.32 -9.54
N GLY A 130 12.88 -2.59 -10.65
CA GLY A 130 12.04 -2.97 -11.79
C GLY A 130 10.54 -2.76 -11.59
N TYR A 131 10.15 -1.93 -10.60
CA TYR A 131 8.76 -1.57 -10.30
C TYR A 131 8.30 -0.29 -11.00
N ALA A 132 9.21 0.46 -11.62
CA ALA A 132 8.90 1.64 -12.44
C ALA A 132 9.75 1.68 -13.72
N SER A 133 9.33 2.48 -14.70
CA SER A 133 10.05 2.67 -15.96
C SER A 133 11.14 3.75 -15.85
N GLN A 134 12.20 3.61 -16.64
CA GLN A 134 13.24 4.64 -16.77
C GLN A 134 12.68 5.97 -17.30
N ASP A 135 11.67 5.91 -18.18
CA ASP A 135 11.00 7.10 -18.72
C ASP A 135 10.30 7.90 -17.62
N LEU A 136 9.64 7.22 -16.67
CA LEU A 136 9.01 7.88 -15.51
C LEU A 136 10.07 8.56 -14.64
N PHE A 137 11.19 7.88 -14.39
CA PHE A 137 12.29 8.47 -13.63
C PHE A 137 12.89 9.69 -14.33
N ALA A 138 13.15 9.61 -15.63
CA ALA A 138 13.63 10.74 -16.42
C ALA A 138 12.66 11.93 -16.36
N LEU A 139 11.35 11.68 -16.46
CA LEU A 139 10.33 12.72 -16.36
C LEU A 139 10.35 13.39 -14.97
N MET A 140 10.46 12.60 -13.89
CA MET A 140 10.56 13.13 -12.53
C MET A 140 11.83 13.94 -12.29
N LEU A 141 12.96 13.52 -12.89
CA LEU A 141 14.23 14.21 -12.76
C LEU A 141 14.29 15.49 -13.61
N ALA A 142 13.60 15.53 -14.76
CA ALA A 142 13.74 16.60 -15.76
C ALA A 142 13.47 18.02 -15.26
N ASP A 143 12.66 18.19 -14.20
CA ASP A 143 12.34 19.48 -13.58
C ASP A 143 12.63 19.53 -12.08
N ALA A 144 13.43 18.58 -11.59
CA ALA A 144 13.76 18.48 -10.18
C ALA A 144 14.84 19.49 -9.78
N GLU A 145 14.77 19.92 -8.53
CA GLU A 145 15.89 20.55 -7.83
C GLU A 145 16.80 19.45 -7.27
N VAL A 146 18.10 19.51 -7.59
CA VAL A 146 19.08 18.49 -7.22
C VAL A 146 20.34 19.15 -6.64
N ALA A 147 21.03 18.41 -5.78
CA ALA A 147 22.38 18.77 -5.34
C ALA A 147 23.38 18.22 -6.36
N VAL A 148 24.08 19.13 -7.05
CA VAL A 148 25.04 18.83 -8.11
C VAL A 148 26.45 18.86 -7.53
N CYS A 149 27.21 17.79 -7.72
CA CYS A 149 28.58 17.73 -7.22
C CYS A 149 29.50 18.71 -7.98
N VAL A 150 30.35 19.42 -7.23
CA VAL A 150 31.32 20.36 -7.78
C VAL A 150 32.75 19.94 -7.44
N ASP A 151 33.69 20.32 -8.30
CA ASP A 151 35.12 20.11 -8.08
C ASP A 151 35.74 21.19 -7.16
N GLY A 152 37.04 21.07 -6.90
CA GLY A 152 37.77 22.00 -6.03
C GLY A 152 37.88 23.44 -6.57
N ASP A 153 37.61 23.65 -7.85
CA ASP A 153 37.62 24.96 -8.51
C ASP A 153 36.19 25.56 -8.62
N GLY A 154 35.16 24.83 -8.16
CA GLY A 154 33.76 25.20 -8.26
C GLY A 154 33.13 24.89 -9.62
N GLY A 155 33.84 24.15 -10.48
CA GLY A 155 33.30 23.58 -11.72
C GLY A 155 32.43 22.36 -11.44
N LEU A 156 31.68 21.90 -12.45
CA LEU A 156 30.93 20.65 -12.33
C LEU A 156 31.89 19.47 -12.22
N ALA A 157 31.73 18.65 -11.18
CA ALA A 157 32.50 17.42 -11.05
C ALA A 157 32.09 16.43 -12.13
N VAL A 158 33.06 15.72 -12.71
CA VAL A 158 32.83 14.66 -13.70
C VAL A 158 33.38 13.35 -13.14
N THR A 159 32.60 12.28 -13.26
CA THR A 159 32.98 10.92 -12.89
C THR A 159 32.60 9.94 -14.00
N ASP A 160 33.25 8.79 -14.04
CA ASP A 160 32.83 7.67 -14.87
C ASP A 160 31.67 6.94 -14.20
N ALA A 161 30.60 6.66 -14.96
CA ALA A 161 29.57 5.70 -14.60
C ALA A 161 30.10 4.26 -14.74
N GLU A 162 29.33 3.27 -14.29
CA GLU A 162 29.74 1.86 -14.33
C GLU A 162 30.06 1.36 -15.75
N ASP A 163 29.38 1.92 -16.76
CA ASP A 163 29.60 1.61 -18.17
C ASP A 163 30.73 2.42 -18.84
N GLY A 164 31.41 3.29 -18.08
CA GLY A 164 32.47 4.18 -18.56
C GLY A 164 31.98 5.48 -19.18
N THR A 165 30.69 5.78 -19.13
CA THR A 165 30.15 7.08 -19.57
C THR A 165 30.53 8.17 -18.58
N GLU A 166 31.15 9.26 -19.05
CA GLU A 166 31.46 10.40 -18.20
C GLU A 166 30.18 11.20 -17.88
N ALA A 167 29.91 11.41 -16.59
CA ALA A 167 28.69 12.03 -16.11
C ALA A 167 28.94 12.96 -14.92
N VAL A 168 28.04 13.91 -14.74
CA VAL A 168 28.01 14.79 -13.55
C VAL A 168 27.15 14.11 -12.47
N PRO A 169 27.71 13.80 -11.28
CA PRO A 169 26.95 13.18 -10.22
C PRO A 169 26.04 14.18 -9.51
N VAL A 170 24.77 13.80 -9.34
CA VAL A 170 23.75 14.59 -8.65
C VAL A 170 23.01 13.71 -7.64
N PHE A 171 22.43 14.30 -6.60
CA PHE A 171 21.63 13.57 -5.62
C PHE A 171 20.44 14.41 -5.13
N SER A 172 19.45 13.75 -4.53
CA SER A 172 18.30 14.46 -3.95
C SER A 172 18.73 15.31 -2.75
N THR A 173 18.25 16.56 -2.73
CA THR A 173 18.34 17.43 -1.58
C THR A 173 17.55 16.83 -0.43
N SER A 174 18.20 16.59 0.71
CA SER A 174 17.51 16.16 1.93
C SER A 174 18.05 16.92 3.14
N PRO A 175 17.16 17.51 3.96
CA PRO A 175 17.57 18.19 5.19
C PRO A 175 18.09 17.22 6.26
N GLU A 176 17.88 15.92 6.09
CA GLU A 176 18.24 14.87 7.04
C GLU A 176 19.66 14.34 6.81
N LEU A 177 20.24 14.58 5.63
CA LEU A 177 21.61 14.19 5.33
C LEU A 177 22.57 15.10 6.09
N GLU A 178 23.53 14.49 6.77
CA GLU A 178 24.60 15.21 7.44
C GLU A 178 25.49 15.89 6.40
N GLN A 179 25.37 17.21 6.26
CA GLN A 179 26.05 18.01 5.23
C GLN A 179 27.58 17.81 5.23
N ASP A 180 28.19 17.60 6.40
CA ASP A 180 29.63 17.37 6.55
C ASP A 180 30.12 16.04 5.92
N LYS A 181 29.20 15.12 5.59
CA LYS A 181 29.49 13.81 4.95
C LYS A 181 29.23 13.82 3.45
N LEU A 182 28.63 14.87 2.91
CA LEU A 182 28.30 14.96 1.49
C LEU A 182 29.47 15.53 0.69
N PRO A 183 29.61 15.14 -0.58
CA PRO A 183 30.56 15.80 -1.47
C PRO A 183 30.25 17.30 -1.59
N PRO A 184 31.25 18.14 -1.90
CA PRO A 184 31.01 19.53 -2.26
C PRO A 184 29.95 19.61 -3.37
N HIS A 185 28.91 20.41 -3.15
CA HIS A 185 27.78 20.48 -4.07
C HIS A 185 27.16 21.88 -4.12
N GLU A 186 26.47 22.15 -5.22
CA GLU A 186 25.62 23.31 -5.45
C GLU A 186 24.20 22.81 -5.75
N VAL A 187 23.18 23.42 -5.15
CA VAL A 187 21.78 23.07 -5.42
C VAL A 187 21.26 23.90 -6.60
N MET A 188 20.69 23.24 -7.61
CA MET A 188 20.06 23.89 -8.77
C MET A 188 19.01 22.99 -9.42
N PHE A 189 18.20 23.57 -10.30
CA PHE A 189 17.27 22.80 -11.12
C PHE A 189 18.01 22.06 -12.24
N VAL A 190 17.50 20.90 -12.62
CA VAL A 190 18.08 20.09 -13.71
C VAL A 190 18.18 20.87 -15.04
N PRO A 191 17.20 21.69 -15.46
CA PRO A 191 17.37 22.57 -16.62
C PRO A 191 18.60 23.48 -16.54
N ASP A 192 18.88 24.09 -15.38
CA ASP A 192 20.05 24.95 -15.18
C ASP A 192 21.36 24.14 -15.24
N LEU A 193 21.34 22.89 -14.75
CA LEU A 193 22.45 21.95 -14.90
C LEU A 193 22.70 21.63 -16.38
N LEU A 194 21.65 21.36 -17.15
CA LEU A 194 21.75 21.01 -18.58
C LEU A 194 22.34 22.14 -19.43
N ASP A 195 22.18 23.39 -19.00
CA ASP A 195 22.79 24.57 -19.63
C ASP A 195 24.29 24.72 -19.29
N ARG A 196 24.72 24.21 -18.13
CA ARG A 196 26.11 24.20 -17.66
C ARG A 196 26.87 22.93 -18.04
N LEU A 197 26.17 21.90 -18.51
CA LEU A 197 26.72 20.57 -18.71
C LEU A 197 27.84 20.59 -19.78
N PRO A 198 29.02 20.00 -19.51
CA PRO A 198 30.07 19.93 -20.51
C PRO A 198 29.63 19.06 -21.70
N GLU A 199 30.15 19.36 -22.89
CA GLU A 199 29.78 18.63 -24.11
C GLU A 199 30.09 17.13 -23.98
N GLY A 200 29.10 16.30 -24.34
CA GLY A 200 29.21 14.83 -24.27
C GLY A 200 29.22 14.24 -22.86
N LYS A 201 28.80 14.99 -21.85
CA LYS A 201 28.59 14.49 -20.49
C LYS A 201 27.12 14.27 -20.22
N GLU A 202 26.83 13.24 -19.42
CA GLU A 202 25.48 12.88 -19.02
C GLU A 202 25.26 13.19 -17.52
N VAL A 203 24.08 12.85 -16.99
CA VAL A 203 23.74 13.06 -15.58
C VAL A 203 23.70 11.71 -14.86
N LEU A 204 24.43 11.57 -13.77
CA LEU A 204 24.40 10.40 -12.90
C LEU A 204 23.65 10.74 -11.62
N PHE A 205 22.39 10.31 -11.51
CA PHE A 205 21.63 10.49 -10.28
C PHE A 205 22.00 9.42 -9.26
N LEU A 206 22.30 9.83 -8.03
CA LEU A 206 22.64 8.97 -6.90
C LEU A 206 21.53 9.08 -5.87
N SER A 207 20.95 7.94 -5.50
CA SER A 207 19.97 7.91 -4.41
C SER A 207 20.63 8.26 -3.09
N SER A 208 19.95 9.08 -2.31
CA SER A 208 20.41 9.49 -0.98
C SER A 208 19.99 8.51 0.13
N SER A 209 19.08 7.58 -0.18
CA SER A 209 18.44 6.65 0.78
C SER A 209 18.64 5.18 0.44
N ALA A 210 19.14 4.88 -0.76
CA ALA A 210 19.41 3.53 -1.24
C ALA A 210 20.76 3.47 -1.95
N PRO A 211 21.43 2.30 -1.97
CA PRO A 211 22.71 2.12 -2.65
C PRO A 211 22.52 1.94 -4.18
N VAL A 212 21.87 2.90 -4.83
CA VAL A 212 21.53 2.85 -6.26
C VAL A 212 21.88 4.16 -6.95
N GLY A 213 22.37 4.05 -8.19
CA GLY A 213 22.62 5.18 -9.07
C GLY A 213 22.07 4.89 -10.47
N GLN A 214 21.60 5.93 -11.15
CA GLN A 214 20.99 5.82 -12.46
C GLN A 214 21.59 6.88 -13.40
N LEU A 215 22.20 6.42 -14.47
CA LEU A 215 22.65 7.26 -15.57
C LEU A 215 21.46 7.68 -16.43
N VAL A 216 21.35 8.96 -16.74
CA VAL A 216 20.33 9.54 -17.61
C VAL A 216 20.98 10.49 -18.59
N THR A 217 20.61 10.37 -19.86
CA THR A 217 21.17 11.24 -20.88
C THR A 217 20.57 12.64 -20.83
N ALA A 218 21.36 13.64 -21.18
CA ALA A 218 20.94 15.03 -21.29
C ALA A 218 19.78 15.18 -22.28
N ASP A 219 19.79 14.43 -23.38
CA ASP A 219 18.73 14.46 -24.38
C ASP A 219 17.39 13.95 -23.83
N VAL A 220 17.43 12.86 -23.06
CA VAL A 220 16.23 12.32 -22.39
C VAL A 220 15.68 13.31 -21.37
N LEU A 221 16.53 13.99 -20.60
CA LEU A 221 16.11 15.02 -19.65
C LEU A 221 15.49 16.24 -20.34
N ARG A 222 16.09 16.71 -21.45
CA ARG A 222 15.51 17.81 -22.25
C ARG A 222 14.17 17.42 -22.85
N ALA A 223 14.03 16.20 -23.35
CA ALA A 223 12.77 15.69 -23.87
C ALA A 223 11.71 15.58 -22.77
N GLY A 224 12.08 15.10 -21.57
CA GLY A 224 11.20 15.06 -20.40
C GLY A 224 10.69 16.44 -20.00
N LYS A 225 11.57 17.45 -19.95
CA LYS A 225 11.18 18.83 -19.64
C LYS A 225 10.19 19.38 -20.68
N ALA A 226 10.45 19.16 -21.96
CA ALA A 226 9.56 19.59 -23.04
C ALA A 226 8.20 18.86 -23.04
N GLU A 227 8.13 17.62 -22.52
CA GLU A 227 6.87 16.92 -22.29
C GLU A 227 6.09 17.55 -21.12
N LEU A 228 6.76 17.84 -19.99
CA LEU A 228 6.13 18.52 -18.85
C LEU A 228 5.56 19.89 -19.22
N GLU A 229 6.29 20.68 -19.99
CA GLU A 229 5.82 21.99 -20.48
C GLU A 229 4.60 21.86 -21.39
N ARG A 230 4.53 20.81 -22.21
CA ARG A 230 3.34 20.53 -23.04
C ARG A 230 2.13 20.18 -22.20
N TYR A 231 2.29 19.36 -21.15
CA TYR A 231 1.18 19.07 -20.23
C TYR A 231 0.70 20.32 -19.48
N ALA A 232 1.62 21.12 -18.95
CA ALA A 232 1.27 22.37 -18.26
C ALA A 232 0.49 23.34 -19.17
N ALA A 233 0.89 23.46 -20.45
CA ALA A 233 0.17 24.29 -21.41
C ALA A 233 -1.25 23.78 -21.72
N LEU A 234 -1.48 22.47 -21.66
CA LEU A 234 -2.81 21.89 -21.82
C LEU A 234 -3.70 22.17 -20.61
N GLU A 235 -3.17 22.02 -19.39
CA GLU A 235 -3.90 22.35 -18.15
C GLU A 235 -4.29 23.83 -18.10
N ASP A 236 -3.39 24.74 -18.49
CA ASP A 236 -3.68 26.17 -18.59
C ASP A 236 -4.73 26.47 -19.67
N SER A 237 -4.81 25.66 -20.72
CA SER A 237 -5.81 25.84 -21.79
C SER A 237 -7.20 25.32 -21.42
N ASP A 238 -7.29 24.32 -20.53
CA ASP A 238 -8.53 23.76 -20.00
C ASP A 238 -9.01 24.48 -18.72
N ALA A 239 -8.26 25.49 -18.25
CA ALA A 239 -8.70 26.37 -17.17
C ALA A 239 -9.97 27.13 -17.61
N TRP A 240 -11.10 26.78 -17.01
CA TRP A 240 -12.39 27.44 -17.24
C TRP A 240 -12.23 28.97 -17.16
N PRO A 241 -12.74 29.74 -18.15
CA PRO A 241 -12.64 31.19 -18.09
C PRO A 241 -13.28 31.67 -16.79
N SER A 242 -12.50 32.38 -15.97
CA SER A 242 -13.02 33.04 -14.79
C SER A 242 -14.13 33.98 -15.22
N ASP A 243 -15.32 33.82 -14.63
CA ASP A 243 -16.48 34.67 -14.88
C ASP A 243 -16.03 36.13 -14.76
N PRO A 244 -16.22 36.99 -15.78
CA PRO A 244 -15.73 38.36 -15.73
C PRO A 244 -16.30 39.04 -14.48
N ALA A 245 -15.40 39.50 -13.61
CA ALA A 245 -15.75 40.27 -12.43
C ALA A 245 -16.74 41.38 -12.86
N PRO A 246 -17.88 41.55 -12.15
CA PRO A 246 -18.86 42.54 -12.54
C PRO A 246 -18.19 43.91 -12.55
N ALA A 247 -18.14 44.52 -13.74
CA ALA A 247 -17.59 45.85 -13.94
C ALA A 247 -18.28 46.81 -12.97
N GLY A 248 -17.46 47.56 -12.22
CA GLY A 248 -17.92 48.46 -11.18
C GLY A 248 -18.97 49.46 -11.68
N GLY A 249 -20.11 49.46 -11.01
CA GLY A 249 -21.02 50.60 -10.93
C GLY A 249 -21.01 51.12 -9.50
N ALA A 250 -20.43 52.31 -9.29
CA ALA A 250 -20.49 53.04 -8.04
C ALA A 250 -21.78 53.91 -7.99
N PRO A 251 -22.07 54.65 -6.89
CA PRO A 251 -23.14 54.40 -5.93
C PRO A 251 -24.32 55.39 -6.03
N GLU A 252 -25.49 55.08 -5.41
CA GLU A 252 -26.51 56.01 -4.82
C GLU A 252 -27.76 55.17 -4.45
N SER A 253 -28.16 54.99 -3.18
CA SER A 253 -28.85 55.85 -2.20
C SER A 253 -30.40 55.98 -2.37
N GLY A 254 -31.15 55.66 -1.28
CA GLY A 254 -32.58 55.95 -1.03
C GLY A 254 -33.58 54.84 -1.41
N ALA A 255 -34.14 54.04 -0.48
CA ALA A 255 -35.34 54.31 0.37
C ALA A 255 -36.63 54.49 -0.50
N ASP A 256 -37.75 53.77 -0.39
CA ASP A 256 -38.58 53.26 0.73
C ASP A 256 -39.49 52.12 0.22
N PHE A 257 -39.69 50.97 0.89
CA PHE A 257 -40.53 50.65 2.07
C PHE A 257 -42.03 50.41 1.81
N TRP A 258 -42.54 49.21 2.17
CA TRP A 258 -43.78 48.85 2.90
C TRP A 258 -43.72 47.31 3.11
N GLY A 259 -43.43 46.75 4.31
CA GLY A 259 -44.33 46.52 5.45
C GLY A 259 -45.20 45.27 5.19
N THR A 260 -45.27 44.17 5.97
CA THR A 260 -45.21 43.91 7.42
C THR A 260 -45.14 42.38 7.66
N GLY A 261 -44.39 41.89 8.67
CA GLY A 261 -44.26 40.46 9.04
C GLY A 261 -45.40 39.91 9.93
N PRO A 262 -45.22 38.84 10.74
CA PRO A 262 -44.03 37.99 10.92
C PRO A 262 -44.31 36.45 11.02
N ALA A 263 -43.22 35.69 11.22
CA ALA A 263 -43.08 34.48 12.06
C ALA A 263 -42.63 33.18 11.38
N ASP A 264 -41.66 32.59 12.06
CA ASP A 264 -41.22 31.18 12.11
C ASP A 264 -40.28 30.61 11.04
N GLY A 265 -39.15 30.10 11.55
CA GLY A 265 -38.39 29.03 10.91
C GLY A 265 -36.91 29.30 10.63
N ARG A 266 -36.07 29.48 11.66
CA ARG A 266 -34.70 28.93 11.61
C ARG A 266 -34.77 27.49 12.11
N PRO A 267 -34.03 26.55 11.50
CA PRO A 267 -32.70 26.21 12.02
C PRO A 267 -31.68 26.10 10.88
N GLY A 268 -30.37 26.30 11.08
CA GLY A 268 -29.56 25.73 12.14
C GLY A 268 -28.74 24.60 11.51
N PHE A 269 -27.51 24.96 11.12
CA PHE A 269 -26.42 24.05 10.79
C PHE A 269 -26.40 22.85 11.75
N MET A 270 -26.34 21.63 11.22
CA MET A 270 -25.96 20.46 12.00
C MET A 270 -24.85 19.70 11.28
N THR A 271 -23.92 19.29 12.13
CA THR A 271 -22.72 18.53 11.87
C THR A 271 -23.04 17.05 11.65
N ALA A 272 -21.99 16.31 11.29
CA ALA A 272 -21.86 14.88 11.09
C ALA A 272 -22.78 13.94 11.89
N GLY A 273 -23.27 12.90 11.20
CA GLY A 273 -23.68 11.64 11.80
C GLY A 273 -24.96 11.04 11.21
N GLN A 274 -24.82 9.83 10.67
CA GLN A 274 -25.84 8.79 10.54
C GLN A 274 -26.58 8.63 9.20
N LEU A 275 -26.23 7.52 8.54
CA LEU A 275 -26.89 6.90 7.38
C LEU A 275 -28.36 6.51 7.67
N PRO A 276 -29.29 6.67 6.71
CA PRO A 276 -30.66 6.18 6.84
C PRO A 276 -30.78 4.69 6.46
N GLY A 277 -31.48 3.92 7.29
CA GLY A 277 -32.00 2.59 6.95
C GLY A 277 -33.30 2.67 6.14
N PRO A 278 -33.65 1.66 5.34
CA PRO A 278 -34.86 1.68 4.52
C PRO A 278 -36.08 1.16 5.29
N GLU A 279 -37.08 2.03 5.52
CA GLU A 279 -38.46 1.62 5.80
C GLU A 279 -39.28 1.68 4.52
N GLY A 280 -39.98 0.58 4.23
CA GLY A 280 -40.99 0.48 3.19
C GLY A 280 -41.98 -0.62 3.57
N ALA A 281 -42.91 -0.30 4.47
CA ALA A 281 -44.07 -1.13 4.78
C ALA A 281 -45.28 -0.64 3.98
N VAL A 282 -45.92 -1.56 3.26
CA VAL A 282 -47.22 -1.36 2.60
C VAL A 282 -48.23 -2.22 3.36
N GLU A 283 -49.34 -1.59 3.78
CA GLU A 283 -50.40 -2.15 4.60
C GLU A 283 -51.27 -3.19 3.87
N GLY A 284 -51.89 -4.10 4.64
CA GLY A 284 -53.08 -4.84 4.20
C GLY A 284 -53.55 -5.97 5.13
N SER A 285 -54.50 -5.62 6.02
CA SER A 285 -55.60 -6.48 6.57
C SER A 285 -55.21 -7.77 7.32
N GLY A 286 -55.60 -8.08 8.55
CA GLY A 286 -56.73 -7.70 9.41
C GLY A 286 -57.20 -8.97 10.15
N THR A 287 -57.65 -8.80 11.41
CA THR A 287 -58.26 -9.77 12.38
C THR A 287 -57.34 -10.52 13.36
N GLY A 288 -57.44 -10.17 14.66
CA GLY A 288 -57.02 -10.99 15.82
C GLY A 288 -58.23 -11.72 16.45
N PRO A 289 -58.25 -12.10 17.76
CA PRO A 289 -57.19 -12.05 18.80
C PRO A 289 -57.09 -13.33 19.69
N GLU A 290 -56.10 -13.40 20.59
CA GLU A 290 -56.10 -13.97 21.97
C GLU A 290 -54.63 -14.01 22.46
N ALA A 291 -54.15 -13.18 23.40
CA ALA A 291 -54.36 -13.17 24.86
C ALA A 291 -53.80 -14.42 25.57
N THR A 292 -52.60 -14.30 26.15
CA THR A 292 -52.37 -14.50 27.60
C THR A 292 -50.97 -14.05 28.02
N GLU A 293 -50.97 -13.17 29.02
CA GLU A 293 -49.85 -12.86 29.90
C GLU A 293 -49.37 -14.12 30.64
N ASP A 294 -48.07 -14.21 30.92
CA ASP A 294 -47.67 -14.57 32.27
C ASP A 294 -46.37 -13.89 32.67
N ARG A 295 -46.39 -13.43 33.93
CA ARG A 295 -45.50 -12.50 34.59
C ARG A 295 -44.89 -13.22 35.80
N GLU A 296 -43.74 -12.70 36.24
CA GLU A 296 -43.08 -12.96 37.54
C GLU A 296 -42.26 -14.26 37.67
N GLY A 297 -41.11 -14.27 38.37
CA GLY A 297 -40.69 -13.36 39.42
C GLY A 297 -39.17 -13.28 39.64
N ARG A 298 -38.79 -12.11 40.19
CA ARG A 298 -37.52 -11.81 40.87
C ARG A 298 -37.50 -12.40 42.29
N GLY A 299 -36.29 -12.70 42.77
CA GLY A 299 -35.87 -12.77 44.18
C GLY A 299 -34.51 -13.47 44.24
N ALA A 300 -33.35 -12.84 44.45
CA ALA A 300 -32.83 -11.97 45.51
C ALA A 300 -32.43 -12.71 46.82
N ALA A 301 -31.23 -12.34 47.31
CA ALA A 301 -30.53 -12.65 48.58
C ALA A 301 -29.87 -14.04 48.70
N GLU A 302 -28.54 -14.15 48.78
CA GLU A 302 -27.63 -13.84 49.92
C GLU A 302 -27.89 -14.72 51.15
N ASP A 303 -26.98 -15.66 51.44
CA ASP A 303 -26.20 -15.76 52.69
C ASP A 303 -25.29 -17.02 52.66
N SER A 304 -24.17 -16.92 53.40
CA SER A 304 -23.14 -17.92 53.75
C SER A 304 -21.86 -17.99 52.90
#